data_AF-A0A068YP56-F1
#
_entry.id   AF-A0A068YP56-F1
#
_cell.length_a   1.000
_cell.length_b   1.000
_cell.length_c   1.000
_cell.angle_alpha   90.00
_cell.angle_beta   90.00
_cell.angle_gamma   90.00
#
_symmetry.space_group_name_H-M   'P 1'
#
loop_
_entity.id
_entity.type
_entity.pdbx_description
1 polymer ?
#
loop_
_entity_poly.entity_id
_entity_poly.type
_entity_poly.pdbx_seq_one_letter_code
_entity_poly.pdbx_strand_id
1 'polypeptide(L)'
;MSKRTNTSNEKALGRTSEGSMKRATNSDDSNAVSPNQLELKLTFKAGQPATKTSKYGLKSTATEAQYERIDRMLTTGEKSTFQFRRAGIMSPASRIKEMNDKLGYYIPTTDQRDIYDEQGFLHKRVAIYELVDRPKHGRGAAI
;
A
#
# COMPACT_ATOMS: atom_id res chain seq x y z
N MET A 1 2.28 -42.57 -29.99
CA MET A 1 3.07 -43.41 -29.06
C MET A 1 4.47 -42.85 -28.94
N SER A 2 4.83 -42.28 -27.80
CA SER A 2 6.23 -42.06 -27.43
C SER A 2 6.33 -41.91 -25.91
N LYS A 3 6.92 -42.92 -25.30
CA LYS A 3 7.25 -43.00 -23.87
C LYS A 3 8.55 -42.26 -23.65
N ARG A 4 8.63 -41.36 -22.67
CA ARG A 4 9.87 -41.01 -21.97
C ARG A 4 9.56 -40.81 -20.50
N THR A 5 9.94 -41.81 -19.72
CA THR A 5 10.04 -41.80 -18.26
C THR A 5 11.34 -41.11 -17.87
N ASN A 6 11.30 -40.14 -16.95
CA ASN A 6 12.49 -39.69 -16.24
C ASN A 6 12.35 -40.04 -14.75
N THR A 7 13.08 -41.09 -14.38
CA THR A 7 13.49 -41.44 -13.03
C THR A 7 14.76 -40.67 -12.70
N SER A 8 14.83 -40.07 -11.50
CA SER A 8 16.00 -39.84 -10.63
C SER A 8 15.65 -38.71 -9.65
N ASN A 9 15.70 -38.91 -8.33
CA ASN A 9 16.95 -38.95 -7.58
C ASN A 9 16.64 -39.13 -6.08
N GLU A 10 17.32 -40.09 -5.47
CA GLU A 10 17.35 -40.33 -4.03
C GLU A 10 18.31 -39.37 -3.30
N LYS A 11 18.22 -39.41 -1.96
CA LYS A 11 19.22 -39.04 -0.94
C LYS A 11 19.44 -37.55 -0.68
N ALA A 12 19.00 -37.11 0.49
CA ALA A 12 19.83 -37.10 1.71
C ALA A 12 19.14 -36.26 2.78
N LEU A 13 18.91 -36.80 3.99
CA LEU A 13 18.95 -35.99 5.19
C LEU A 13 19.33 -36.86 6.39
N GLY A 14 20.54 -36.61 6.89
CA GLY A 14 21.12 -37.28 8.04
C GLY A 14 20.34 -36.96 9.31
N ARG A 15 20.04 -38.00 10.08
CA ARG A 15 19.68 -37.91 11.48
C ARG A 15 20.97 -37.75 12.28
N THR A 16 21.15 -36.61 12.93
CA THR A 16 22.08 -36.48 14.04
C THR A 16 21.31 -36.03 15.27
N SER A 17 21.69 -36.65 16.37
CA SER A 17 21.10 -36.64 17.69
C SER A 17 21.58 -35.44 18.50
N GLU A 18 20.64 -34.71 19.10
CA GLU A 18 20.87 -33.92 20.31
C GLU A 18 19.72 -34.31 21.25
N GLY A 19 19.93 -34.65 22.52
CA GLY A 19 20.95 -34.16 23.43
C GLY A 19 20.21 -33.83 24.72
N SER A 20 20.22 -34.79 25.63
CA SER A 20 19.46 -34.84 26.88
C SER A 20 19.83 -33.72 27.87
N MET A 21 18.81 -33.16 28.52
CA MET A 21 18.74 -32.62 29.89
C MET A 21 19.85 -31.70 30.43
N LYS A 22 19.45 -30.52 30.94
CA LYS A 22 19.72 -30.08 32.33
C LYS A 22 18.88 -28.85 32.73
N ARG A 23 18.75 -28.69 34.04
CA ARG A 23 17.67 -28.11 34.83
C ARG A 23 18.18 -26.85 35.56
N ALA A 24 17.28 -25.86 35.76
CA ALA A 24 17.22 -24.81 36.79
C ALA A 24 18.38 -23.82 36.99
N THR A 25 18.06 -22.52 37.10
CA THR A 25 18.01 -21.78 38.39
C THR A 25 17.56 -20.32 38.16
N ASN A 26 16.61 -19.87 38.98
CA ASN A 26 16.32 -18.46 39.21
C ASN A 26 17.24 -17.97 40.34
N SER A 27 17.79 -16.77 40.23
CA SER A 27 18.21 -15.96 41.38
C SER A 27 18.31 -14.48 41.01
N ASP A 28 17.70 -13.68 41.87
CA ASP A 28 17.57 -12.22 41.88
C ASP A 28 18.88 -11.43 41.97
N ASP A 29 18.69 -10.12 41.85
CA ASP A 29 19.52 -9.01 42.32
C ASP A 29 20.77 -8.62 41.50
N SER A 30 20.66 -7.52 40.76
CA SER A 30 21.21 -6.25 41.28
C SER A 30 20.95 -5.05 40.36
N ASN A 31 20.51 -4.02 41.06
CA ASN A 31 20.25 -2.64 40.69
C ASN A 31 21.51 -1.92 40.18
N ALA A 32 21.45 -1.30 39.01
CA ALA A 32 22.37 -0.24 38.59
C ALA A 32 21.64 0.78 37.72
N VAL A 33 20.89 1.67 38.36
CA VAL A 33 20.55 2.97 37.79
C VAL A 33 21.81 3.83 37.80
N SER A 34 22.21 4.37 36.65
CA SER A 34 23.08 5.55 36.61
C SER A 34 22.59 6.55 35.55
N PRO A 35 22.65 7.86 35.83
CA PRO A 35 21.74 8.86 35.29
C PRO A 35 22.38 9.78 34.23
N ASN A 36 21.50 10.50 33.53
CA ASN A 36 21.76 11.75 32.80
C ASN A 36 22.77 11.73 31.64
N GLN A 37 22.23 11.72 30.42
CA GLN A 37 22.64 12.72 29.45
C GLN A 37 21.42 13.35 28.80
N LEU A 38 21.24 14.62 29.13
CA LEU A 38 20.14 15.51 28.80
C LEU A 38 20.11 15.88 27.30
N GLU A 39 18.88 15.99 26.80
CA GLU A 39 18.39 17.04 25.90
C GLU A 39 18.94 17.10 24.46
N LEU A 40 18.16 16.55 23.53
CA LEU A 40 17.85 17.21 22.26
C LEU A 40 16.34 17.10 22.01
N LYS A 41 15.61 17.94 22.76
CA LYS A 41 14.24 18.33 22.40
C LYS A 41 14.34 19.22 21.15
N LEU A 42 14.25 18.64 19.96
CA LEU A 42 13.74 19.35 18.80
C LEU A 42 12.29 18.93 18.56
N THR A 43 11.42 19.81 19.03
CA THR A 43 10.00 19.95 18.74
C THR A 43 9.72 19.87 17.25
N PHE A 44 9.39 18.69 16.73
CA PHE A 44 8.59 18.60 15.51
C PHE A 44 7.12 18.82 15.85
N LYS A 45 6.75 20.10 16.00
CA LYS A 45 5.35 20.53 15.94
C LYS A 45 4.91 20.51 14.48
N ALA A 46 4.80 19.33 13.90
CA ALA A 46 4.08 19.15 12.65
C ALA A 46 2.60 19.10 13.00
N GLY A 47 1.90 20.21 12.74
CA GLY A 47 0.44 20.21 12.75
C GLY A 47 -0.04 19.11 11.80
N GLN A 48 -0.50 18.00 12.38
CA GLN A 48 -1.30 17.05 11.61
C GLN A 48 -2.50 17.83 11.10
N PRO A 49 -2.73 17.96 9.78
CA PRO A 49 -3.97 18.52 9.32
C PRO A 49 -5.07 17.59 9.84
N ALA A 50 -5.97 18.13 10.66
CA ALA A 50 -7.08 17.40 11.24
C ALA A 50 -7.68 16.49 10.16
N THR A 51 -7.54 15.17 10.35
CA THR A 51 -8.05 14.19 9.40
C THR A 51 -9.56 14.32 9.43
N LYS A 52 -10.12 15.03 8.45
CA LYS A 52 -11.57 15.06 8.22
C LYS A 52 -12.03 13.61 8.24
N THR A 53 -12.86 13.26 9.21
CA THR A 53 -13.49 11.94 9.26
C THR A 53 -14.21 11.76 7.95
N SER A 54 -13.78 10.78 7.13
CA SER A 54 -14.40 10.58 5.82
C SER A 54 -15.85 10.20 6.03
N LYS A 55 -16.76 10.83 5.29
CA LYS A 55 -18.21 10.53 5.27
C LYS A 55 -18.50 9.03 5.08
N TYR A 56 -17.56 8.32 4.46
CA TYR A 56 -17.62 6.90 4.18
C TYR A 56 -16.63 6.09 5.03
N GLY A 57 -17.03 4.87 5.41
CA GLY A 57 -16.12 3.91 6.04
C GLY A 57 -14.98 3.47 5.10
N LEU A 58 -13.88 2.95 5.67
CA LEU A 58 -12.66 2.56 4.93
C LEU A 58 -12.91 1.52 3.84
N LYS A 59 -13.92 0.66 3.98
CA LYS A 59 -14.29 -0.37 3.00
C LYS A 59 -15.52 -0.02 2.16
N SER A 60 -15.99 1.23 2.24
CA SER A 60 -17.14 1.67 1.45
C SER A 60 -16.83 1.58 -0.04
N THR A 61 -17.73 0.96 -0.78
CA THR A 61 -17.71 0.90 -2.24
C THR A 61 -18.58 2.00 -2.87
N ALA A 62 -19.14 2.91 -2.06
CA ALA A 62 -19.87 4.06 -2.57
C ALA A 62 -19.01 4.85 -3.57
N THR A 63 -19.64 5.31 -4.65
CA THR A 63 -18.96 6.02 -5.74
C THR A 63 -18.14 7.22 -5.25
N GLU A 64 -18.70 8.07 -4.39
CA GLU A 64 -17.98 9.21 -3.78
C GLU A 64 -16.74 8.76 -2.99
N ALA A 65 -16.84 7.66 -2.23
CA ALA A 65 -15.71 7.11 -1.48
C ALA A 65 -14.57 6.63 -2.39
N GLN A 66 -14.91 6.11 -3.57
CA GLN A 66 -13.92 5.70 -4.57
C GLN A 66 -13.24 6.93 -5.21
N TYR A 67 -13.99 8.01 -5.51
CA TYR A 67 -13.41 9.26 -6.02
C TYR A 67 -12.43 9.88 -5.03
N GLU A 68 -12.81 10.00 -3.76
CA GLU A 68 -11.93 10.50 -2.70
C GLU A 68 -10.66 9.66 -2.56
N ARG A 69 -10.74 8.34 -2.82
CA ARG A 69 -9.58 7.46 -2.77
C ARG A 69 -8.65 7.67 -3.96
N ILE A 70 -9.22 7.81 -5.16
CA ILE A 70 -8.45 8.13 -6.38
C ILE A 70 -7.69 9.44 -6.20
N ASP A 71 -8.37 10.52 -5.79
CA ASP A 71 -7.74 11.83 -5.59
C ASP A 71 -6.62 11.78 -4.54
N ARG A 72 -6.86 11.12 -3.40
CA ARG A 72 -5.82 10.91 -2.37
C ARG A 72 -4.63 10.13 -2.89
N MET A 73 -4.86 9.05 -3.63
CA MET A 73 -3.77 8.24 -4.19
C MET A 73 -2.95 9.02 -5.21
N LEU A 74 -3.59 9.77 -6.11
CA LEU A 74 -2.91 10.55 -7.13
C LEU A 74 -2.18 11.78 -6.57
N THR A 75 -2.57 12.26 -5.38
CA THR A 75 -1.82 13.31 -4.66
C THR A 75 -0.37 12.88 -4.36
N THR A 76 -0.14 11.57 -4.24
CA THR A 76 1.20 11.00 -3.97
C THR A 76 2.00 10.70 -5.24
N GLY A 77 1.53 11.15 -6.40
CA GLY A 77 2.14 10.91 -7.72
C GLY A 77 1.36 9.88 -8.54
N GLU A 78 1.91 9.53 -9.71
CA GLU A 78 1.27 8.65 -10.69
C GLU A 78 0.87 7.27 -10.12
N LYS A 79 -0.22 6.70 -10.63
CA LYS A 79 -0.77 5.41 -10.19
C LYS A 79 -1.26 4.60 -11.38
N SER A 80 -1.04 3.28 -11.32
CA SER A 80 -1.53 2.35 -12.34
C SER A 80 -2.94 1.84 -12.02
N THR A 81 -3.61 1.31 -13.04
CA THR A 81 -4.90 0.60 -12.87
C THR A 81 -4.84 -0.48 -11.79
N PHE A 82 -3.72 -1.22 -11.67
CA PHE A 82 -3.55 -2.26 -10.65
C PHE A 82 -3.46 -1.70 -9.23
N GLN A 83 -2.76 -0.59 -9.05
CA GLN A 83 -2.67 0.05 -7.74
C GLN A 83 -4.05 0.53 -7.26
N PHE A 84 -4.88 1.08 -8.17
CA PHE A 84 -6.25 1.43 -7.83
C PHE A 84 -7.10 0.21 -7.44
N ARG A 85 -6.98 -0.91 -8.17
CA ARG A 85 -7.68 -2.15 -7.84
C ARG A 85 -7.27 -2.71 -6.47
N ARG A 86 -5.96 -2.70 -6.16
CA ARG A 86 -5.45 -3.09 -4.83
C ARG A 86 -6.00 -2.19 -3.72
N ALA A 87 -6.22 -0.91 -4.03
CA ALA A 87 -6.87 0.02 -3.11
C ALA A 87 -8.39 -0.14 -3.05
N GLY A 88 -9.00 -1.16 -3.67
CA GLY A 88 -10.44 -1.43 -3.59
C GLY A 88 -11.31 -0.52 -4.47
N ILE A 89 -10.73 0.16 -5.45
CA ILE A 89 -11.50 0.93 -6.45
C ILE A 89 -11.98 -0.04 -7.53
N MET A 90 -13.29 -0.10 -7.70
CA MET A 90 -13.91 -0.89 -8.75
C MET A 90 -13.92 -0.09 -10.05
N SER A 91 -13.53 -0.73 -11.16
CA SER A 91 -13.49 -0.12 -12.49
C SER A 91 -12.78 1.25 -12.56
N PRO A 92 -11.47 1.33 -12.26
CA PRO A 92 -10.75 2.61 -12.18
C PRO A 92 -10.89 3.51 -13.41
N ALA A 93 -10.82 2.94 -14.62
CA ALA A 93 -10.95 3.70 -15.87
C ALA A 93 -12.31 4.42 -15.98
N SER A 94 -13.40 3.73 -15.62
CA SER A 94 -14.74 4.34 -15.60
C SER A 94 -14.82 5.46 -14.55
N ARG A 95 -14.25 5.27 -13.36
CA ARG A 95 -14.25 6.28 -12.31
C ARG A 95 -13.45 7.52 -12.70
N ILE A 96 -12.28 7.35 -13.30
CA ILE A 96 -11.46 8.46 -13.79
C ILE A 96 -12.19 9.21 -14.91
N LYS A 97 -12.84 8.50 -15.83
CA LYS A 97 -13.69 9.13 -16.86
C LYS A 97 -14.81 9.95 -16.23
N GLU A 98 -15.53 9.41 -15.24
CA GLU A 98 -16.56 10.14 -14.52
C GLU A 98 -16.03 11.38 -13.80
N MET A 99 -14.86 11.27 -13.15
CA MET A 99 -14.21 12.41 -12.49
C MET A 99 -13.83 13.51 -13.48
N ASN A 100 -13.30 13.16 -14.64
CA ASN A 100 -12.97 14.12 -15.68
C ASN A 100 -14.23 14.77 -16.27
N ASP A 101 -15.23 13.96 -16.65
CA ASP A 101 -16.41 14.45 -17.37
C ASP A 101 -17.40 15.22 -16.49
N LYS A 102 -17.61 14.77 -15.24
CA LYS A 102 -18.69 15.28 -14.37
C LYS A 102 -18.19 16.18 -13.26
N LEU A 103 -16.99 15.92 -12.74
CA LEU A 103 -16.46 16.61 -11.57
C LEU A 103 -15.39 17.63 -11.93
N GLY A 104 -14.97 17.73 -13.19
CA GLY A 104 -14.01 18.74 -13.65
C GLY A 104 -12.57 18.48 -13.21
N TYR A 105 -12.20 17.22 -12.96
CA TYR A 105 -10.81 16.84 -12.79
C TYR A 105 -10.09 16.79 -14.15
N TYR A 106 -8.76 16.92 -14.13
CA TYR A 106 -7.93 16.59 -15.29
C TYR A 106 -6.93 15.50 -14.89
N ILE A 107 -7.31 14.25 -15.17
CA ILE A 107 -6.53 13.04 -14.92
C ILE A 107 -6.31 12.30 -16.25
N PRO A 108 -5.27 12.66 -17.03
CA PRO A 108 -4.94 11.96 -18.26
C PRO A 108 -4.29 10.60 -17.99
N THR A 109 -4.27 9.74 -19.02
CA THR A 109 -3.35 8.61 -19.07
C THR A 109 -2.02 9.12 -19.58
N THR A 110 -1.00 9.15 -18.72
CA THR A 110 0.32 9.71 -19.06
C THR A 110 1.21 8.69 -19.76
N ASP A 111 1.04 7.42 -19.43
CA ASP A 111 1.87 6.33 -19.95
C ASP A 111 1.09 5.00 -19.94
N GLN A 112 1.63 3.99 -20.64
CA GLN A 112 1.16 2.63 -20.63
C GLN A 112 2.33 1.67 -20.45
N ARG A 113 2.34 0.93 -19.33
CA ARG A 113 3.46 0.05 -18.95
C ARG A 113 3.02 -1.40 -18.89
N ASP A 114 3.94 -2.30 -19.21
CA ASP A 114 3.75 -3.73 -19.02
C ASP A 114 4.05 -4.07 -17.54
N ILE A 115 3.08 -4.66 -16.83
CA ILE A 115 3.15 -4.90 -15.38
C ILE A 115 2.81 -6.35 -15.09
N TYR A 116 3.61 -6.99 -14.24
CA TYR A 116 3.30 -8.31 -13.70
C TYR A 116 2.36 -8.19 -12.49
N ASP A 117 1.38 -9.07 -12.39
CA ASP A 117 0.58 -9.23 -11.17
C ASP A 117 1.29 -10.13 -10.13
N GLU A 118 0.61 -10.37 -9.00
CA GLU A 118 1.13 -11.20 -7.89
C GLU A 118 1.20 -12.69 -8.25
N GLN A 119 0.48 -13.11 -9.29
CA GLN A 119 0.43 -14.48 -9.78
C GLN A 119 1.43 -14.71 -10.93
N GLY A 120 2.19 -13.68 -11.31
CA GLY A 120 3.20 -13.74 -12.37
C GLY A 120 2.66 -13.58 -13.78
N PHE A 121 1.39 -13.19 -13.96
CA PHE A 121 0.85 -12.90 -15.29
C PHE A 121 1.25 -11.49 -15.74
N LEU A 122 1.75 -11.41 -16.97
CA LEU A 122 2.10 -10.14 -17.61
C LEU A 122 0.85 -9.47 -18.19
N HIS A 123 0.51 -8.30 -17.66
CA HIS A 123 -0.52 -7.44 -18.21
C HIS A 123 0.14 -6.37 -19.06
N LYS A 124 -0.14 -6.39 -20.37
CA LYS A 124 0.43 -5.43 -21.32
C LYS A 124 -0.31 -4.10 -21.29
N ARG A 125 0.43 -3.01 -21.51
CA ARG A 125 -0.10 -1.66 -21.74
C ARG A 125 -1.06 -1.18 -20.65
N VAL A 126 -0.73 -1.43 -19.39
CA VAL A 126 -1.52 -0.96 -18.25
C VAL A 126 -1.43 0.55 -18.17
N ALA A 127 -2.58 1.21 -18.18
CA ALA A 127 -2.68 2.66 -18.05
C ALA A 127 -2.10 3.15 -16.71
N ILE A 128 -1.26 4.17 -16.83
CA ILE A 128 -0.72 4.99 -15.74
C ILE A 128 -1.42 6.35 -15.79
N TYR A 129 -1.90 6.79 -14.63
CA TYR A 129 -2.66 8.01 -14.47
C TYR A 129 -1.93 8.98 -13.55
N GLU A 130 -2.05 10.26 -13.84
CA GLU A 130 -1.51 11.35 -13.04
C GLU A 130 -2.60 12.40 -12.82
N LEU A 131 -2.62 13.02 -11.65
CA LEU A 131 -3.51 14.15 -11.38
C LEU A 131 -2.82 15.44 -11.81
N VAL A 132 -3.31 16.07 -12.88
CA VAL A 132 -2.76 17.31 -13.43
C VAL A 132 -3.53 18.53 -12.91
N ASP A 133 -4.86 18.46 -12.86
CA ASP A 133 -5.68 19.55 -12.30
C ASP A 133 -6.85 19.03 -11.47
N ARG A 134 -7.24 19.82 -10.47
CA ARG A 134 -8.41 19.61 -9.63
C ARG A 134 -9.48 20.64 -9.97
N PRO A 135 -10.77 20.28 -9.87
CA PRO A 135 -11.82 21.26 -9.99
C PRO A 135 -11.66 22.33 -8.91
N LYS A 136 -11.75 23.60 -9.31
CA LYS A 136 -11.75 24.76 -8.42
C LYS A 136 -13.10 24.89 -7.71
N HIS A 137 -13.56 23.85 -7.04
CA HIS A 137 -14.66 24.00 -6.10
C HIS A 137 -14.09 24.62 -4.84
N GLY A 138 -14.43 25.90 -4.66
CA GLY A 138 -13.81 26.82 -3.71
C GLY A 138 -13.62 26.21 -2.33
N ARG A 139 -12.36 26.08 -1.93
CA ARG A 139 -12.00 26.28 -0.52
C ARG A 139 -12.25 27.76 -0.21
N GLY A 140 -13.44 28.08 0.28
CA GLY A 140 -13.76 29.40 0.83
C GLY A 140 -14.62 30.29 -0.08
N ALA A 141 -15.89 29.95 -0.24
CA ALA A 141 -16.94 30.96 -0.12
C ALA A 141 -17.44 30.85 1.33
N ALA A 142 -16.68 31.43 2.26
CA ALA A 142 -17.27 31.84 3.52
C ALA A 142 -18.18 33.04 3.20
N ILE A 143 -19.40 32.93 3.73
CA ILE A 143 -20.45 33.94 3.94
C ILE A 143 -20.08 35.41 3.71
#